data_AF-A0A8S1NX49-F1
#
_entry.id   AF-A0A8S1NX49-F1
#
_cell.length_a   1.000
_cell.length_b   1.000
_cell.length_c   1.000
_cell.angle_alpha   90.00
_cell.angle_beta   90.00
_cell.angle_gamma   90.00
#
_symmetry.space_group_name_H-M   'P 1'
#
loop_
_entity.id
_entity.type
_entity.pdbx_description
1 polymer ?
#
loop_
_entity_poly.entity_id
_entity_poly.type
_entity_poly.pdbx_seq_one_letter_code
_entity_poly.pdbx_strand_id
1 'polypeptide(L)'
;MKNYVLLDYVQMVNGKFQDNPVFSKNAGLELWVVLLEKAQAKMNIDYTDIVGGDPREVIKSITGEPTWILFTKSVDFKQQFSEYLDMKCVMTSGTFGQNPNQSNYGLEPRHAYSLLKVYNVTPLTKREMTLLKIKIPWEIKNGIVIEVMEVHYGQKI
;
A
#
# COMPACT_ATOMS: atom_id res chain seq x y z
N MET A 1 9.99 -17.90 15.16
CA MET A 1 10.33 -17.45 13.80
C MET A 1 10.65 -18.68 12.96
N LYS A 2 9.96 -18.92 11.84
CA LYS A 2 10.29 -20.03 10.93
C LYS A 2 11.30 -19.52 9.90
N ASN A 3 12.37 -20.28 9.66
CA ASN A 3 13.38 -19.94 8.65
C ASN A 3 13.04 -20.66 7.33
N TYR A 4 13.00 -19.93 6.22
CA TYR A 4 12.75 -20.48 4.89
C TYR A 4 14.01 -20.34 4.04
N VAL A 5 14.45 -21.45 3.45
CA VAL A 5 15.52 -21.46 2.44
C VAL A 5 14.86 -21.34 1.06
N LEU A 6 15.34 -20.38 0.27
CA LEU A 6 14.97 -20.17 -1.12
C LEU A 6 16.18 -20.47 -2.01
N LEU A 7 15.91 -21.08 -3.16
CA LEU A 7 16.89 -21.23 -4.23
C LEU A 7 16.64 -20.10 -5.25
N ASP A 8 17.71 -19.48 -5.75
CA ASP A 8 17.66 -18.30 -6.62
C ASP A 8 17.32 -18.62 -8.09
N TYR A 9 16.60 -19.73 -8.34
CA TYR A 9 16.17 -20.08 -9.69
C TYR A 9 15.42 -18.92 -10.34
N VAL A 10 15.97 -18.50 -11.49
CA VAL A 10 15.46 -17.49 -12.41
C VAL A 10 14.09 -17.94 -12.94
N GLN A 11 13.14 -17.02 -12.98
CA GLN A 11 11.77 -17.28 -13.43
C GLN A 11 11.78 -17.65 -14.93
N MET A 12 11.01 -18.67 -15.31
CA MET A 12 10.82 -19.07 -16.71
C MET A 12 9.43 -18.70 -17.18
N VAL A 13 9.32 -18.09 -18.36
CA VAL A 13 8.04 -17.80 -19.04
C VAL A 13 8.04 -18.57 -20.35
N ASN A 14 7.03 -19.40 -20.58
CA ASN A 14 6.90 -20.23 -21.78
C ASN A 14 8.16 -21.06 -22.09
N GLY A 15 8.80 -21.60 -21.04
CA GLY A 15 10.01 -22.42 -21.17
C GLY A 15 11.29 -21.65 -21.51
N LYS A 16 11.27 -20.31 -21.44
CA LYS A 16 12.44 -19.45 -21.69
C LYS A 16 12.85 -18.71 -20.43
N PHE A 17 14.16 -18.72 -20.15
CA PHE A 17 14.75 -17.82 -19.16
C PHE A 17 14.46 -16.37 -19.51
N GLN A 18 14.17 -15.59 -18.49
CA GLN A 18 13.94 -14.16 -18.62
C GLN A 18 15.14 -13.41 -18.08
N ASP A 19 15.63 -12.43 -18.84
CA ASP A 19 16.72 -11.55 -18.40
C ASP A 19 16.25 -10.57 -17.30
N ASN A 20 14.93 -10.39 -17.16
CA ASN A 20 14.30 -9.54 -16.15
C ASN A 20 13.30 -10.36 -15.31
N PRO A 21 13.09 -10.01 -14.02
CA PRO A 21 12.01 -10.57 -13.21
C PRO A 21 10.65 -10.36 -13.89
N VAL A 22 9.81 -11.39 -13.86
CA VAL A 22 8.47 -11.39 -14.48
C VAL A 22 7.45 -10.71 -13.57
N PHE A 23 7.65 -10.83 -12.26
CA PHE A 23 6.79 -10.26 -11.21
C PHE A 23 7.43 -8.99 -10.61
N SER A 24 7.44 -8.85 -9.28
CA SER A 24 8.00 -7.67 -8.63
C SER A 24 9.48 -7.49 -8.98
N LYS A 25 9.87 -6.25 -9.24
CA LYS A 25 11.26 -5.84 -9.53
C LYS A 25 11.56 -4.54 -8.80
N ASN A 26 12.85 -4.31 -8.51
CA ASN A 26 13.31 -2.99 -8.12
C ASN A 26 13.72 -2.18 -9.35
N ALA A 27 13.88 -0.86 -9.20
CA ALA A 27 14.40 0.04 -10.23
C ALA A 27 15.88 -0.21 -10.57
N GLY A 28 16.61 -0.93 -9.72
CA GLY A 28 18.02 -1.28 -9.91
C GLY A 28 18.28 -2.79 -9.84
N LEU A 29 19.57 -3.16 -9.83
CA LEU A 29 20.03 -4.55 -9.76
C LEU A 29 19.98 -5.11 -8.33
N GLU A 30 18.80 -5.05 -7.71
CA GLU A 30 18.56 -5.56 -6.36
C GLU A 30 17.57 -6.71 -6.39
N LEU A 31 17.98 -7.87 -5.83
CA LEU A 31 17.18 -9.10 -5.87
C LEU A 31 16.24 -9.27 -4.67
N TRP A 32 16.40 -8.47 -3.61
CA TRP A 32 15.68 -8.71 -2.35
C TRP A 32 14.16 -8.63 -2.50
N VAL A 33 13.65 -7.73 -3.36
CA VAL A 33 12.21 -7.61 -3.64
C VAL A 33 11.67 -8.90 -4.28
N VAL A 34 12.40 -9.41 -5.29
CA VAL A 34 12.06 -10.65 -6.01
C VAL A 34 12.06 -11.85 -5.05
N LEU A 35 13.06 -11.91 -4.17
CA LEU A 35 13.21 -12.98 -3.19
C LEU A 35 12.12 -12.94 -2.12
N LEU A 36 11.72 -11.74 -1.65
CA LEU A 36 10.62 -11.59 -0.69
C LEU A 36 9.28 -12.02 -1.30
N GLU A 37 8.97 -11.59 -2.53
CA GLU A 37 7.75 -12.02 -3.21
C GLU A 37 7.75 -13.53 -3.46
N LYS A 38 8.91 -14.12 -3.81
CA LYS A 38 9.05 -15.57 -3.93
C LYS A 38 8.83 -16.29 -2.61
N ALA A 39 9.28 -15.73 -1.50
CA ALA A 39 9.00 -16.26 -0.16
C ALA A 39 7.50 -16.25 0.12
N GLN A 40 6.83 -15.14 -0.21
CA GLN A 40 5.38 -14.99 -0.05
C GLN A 40 4.61 -16.01 -0.90
N ALA A 41 4.95 -16.16 -2.18
CA ALA A 41 4.38 -17.18 -3.05
C ALA A 41 4.57 -18.59 -2.48
N LYS A 42 5.79 -18.93 -2.03
CA LYS A 42 6.09 -20.25 -1.43
C LYS A 42 5.29 -20.52 -0.15
N MET A 43 5.03 -19.50 0.68
CA MET A 43 4.19 -19.65 1.88
C MET A 43 2.70 -19.82 1.54
N ASN A 44 2.28 -19.34 0.37
CA ASN A 44 0.91 -19.40 -0.14
C ASN A 44 0.82 -20.31 -1.37
N ILE A 45 1.52 -21.46 -1.36
CA ILE A 45 1.53 -22.46 -2.45
C ILE A 45 2.34 -22.00 -3.67
N ASP A 46 1.89 -20.99 -4.41
CA ASP A 46 2.58 -20.47 -5.58
C ASP A 46 2.28 -18.99 -5.88
N TYR A 47 2.75 -18.48 -7.04
CA TYR A 47 2.56 -17.09 -7.45
C TYR A 47 1.11 -16.74 -7.82
N THR A 48 0.28 -17.73 -8.19
CA THR A 48 -1.12 -17.51 -8.55
C THR A 48 -2.00 -17.29 -7.32
N ASP A 49 -1.64 -17.90 -6.20
CA ASP A 49 -2.35 -17.79 -4.92
C ASP A 49 -2.01 -16.51 -4.13
N ILE A 50 -1.03 -15.72 -4.59
CA ILE A 50 -0.76 -14.36 -4.06
C ILE A 50 -1.33 -13.25 -4.97
N VAL A 51 -2.16 -13.61 -5.95
CA VAL A 51 -2.85 -12.64 -6.80
C VAL A 51 -4.05 -12.07 -6.06
N GLY A 52 -4.00 -10.77 -5.77
CA GLY A 52 -5.00 -10.10 -4.93
C GLY A 52 -4.79 -10.43 -3.45
N GLY A 53 -5.79 -10.12 -2.63
CA GLY A 53 -5.75 -10.38 -1.19
C GLY A 53 -5.71 -9.13 -0.33
N ASP A 54 -5.52 -9.34 0.97
CA ASP A 54 -5.55 -8.29 1.98
C ASP A 54 -4.13 -7.93 2.46
N PRO A 55 -3.66 -6.69 2.28
CA PRO A 55 -2.33 -6.27 2.73
C PRO A 55 -2.04 -6.55 4.21
N ARG A 56 -3.08 -6.64 5.06
CA ARG A 56 -2.93 -6.99 6.47
C ARG A 56 -2.34 -8.38 6.68
N GLU A 57 -2.68 -9.35 5.83
CA GLU A 57 -2.15 -10.71 5.93
C GLU A 57 -0.65 -10.71 5.69
N VAL A 58 -0.20 -9.94 4.69
CA VAL A 58 1.21 -9.78 4.37
C VAL A 58 1.93 -9.02 5.49
N ILE A 59 1.40 -7.89 5.95
CA ILE A 59 2.00 -7.11 7.05
C ILE A 59 2.15 -7.99 8.30
N LYS A 60 1.10 -8.71 8.69
CA LYS A 60 1.14 -9.64 9.82
C LYS A 60 2.18 -10.73 9.62
N SER A 61 2.35 -11.26 8.40
CA SER A 61 3.33 -12.31 8.12
C SER A 61 4.78 -11.84 8.26
N ILE A 62 5.07 -10.57 7.94
CA ILE A 62 6.42 -10.00 7.98
C ILE A 62 6.75 -9.32 9.31
N THR A 63 5.76 -8.78 10.03
CA THR A 63 5.98 -8.13 11.33
C THR A 63 5.71 -9.07 12.52
N GLY A 64 4.80 -10.04 12.37
CA GLY A 64 4.28 -10.84 13.48
C GLY A 64 3.28 -10.10 14.38
N GLU A 65 3.04 -8.82 14.11
CA GLU A 65 2.21 -7.93 14.94
C GLU A 65 0.72 -7.97 14.53
N PRO A 66 -0.21 -7.61 15.44
CA PRO A 66 -1.62 -7.46 15.09
C PRO A 66 -1.84 -6.38 14.03
N THR A 67 -2.89 -6.58 13.23
CA THR A 67 -3.28 -5.69 12.13
C THR A 67 -4.75 -5.35 12.21
N TRP A 68 -5.11 -4.09 11.93
CA TRP A 68 -6.48 -3.58 11.99
C TRP A 68 -6.89 -2.94 10.66
N ILE A 69 -8.20 -2.84 10.41
CA ILE A 69 -8.74 -1.99 9.34
C ILE A 69 -9.26 -0.71 9.96
N LEU A 70 -8.91 0.41 9.34
CA LEU A 70 -9.51 1.71 9.62
C LEU A 70 -10.35 2.14 8.40
N PHE A 71 -11.65 2.28 8.58
CA PHE A 71 -12.54 2.74 7.50
C PHE A 71 -12.59 4.26 7.46
N THR A 72 -12.29 4.85 6.30
CA THR A 72 -12.32 6.32 6.08
C THR A 72 -13.69 6.95 6.31
N LYS A 73 -14.76 6.16 6.24
CA LYS A 73 -16.14 6.59 6.52
C LYS A 73 -16.54 6.51 8.00
N SER A 74 -15.66 5.99 8.86
CA SER A 74 -15.94 5.89 10.30
C SER A 74 -15.96 7.27 10.95
N VAL A 75 -16.85 7.47 11.92
CA VAL A 75 -16.94 8.71 12.71
C VAL A 75 -15.65 8.96 13.50
N ASP A 76 -15.02 7.89 13.99
CA ASP A 76 -13.81 7.94 14.81
C ASP A 76 -12.52 7.88 13.97
N PHE A 77 -12.65 7.93 12.63
CA PHE A 77 -11.52 7.77 11.71
C PHE A 77 -10.32 8.64 12.08
N LYS A 78 -10.57 9.94 12.31
CA LYS A 78 -9.51 10.91 12.57
C LYS A 78 -8.76 10.64 13.86
N GLN A 79 -9.49 10.29 14.92
CA GLN A 79 -8.90 10.00 16.21
C GLN A 79 -8.04 8.74 16.12
N GLN A 80 -8.61 7.64 15.62
CA GLN A 80 -7.90 6.38 15.45
C GLN A 80 -6.69 6.51 14.52
N PHE A 81 -6.83 7.29 13.44
CA PHE A 81 -5.73 7.57 12.52
C PHE A 81 -4.57 8.27 13.23
N SER A 82 -4.85 9.29 14.05
CA SER A 82 -3.83 9.99 14.82
C SER A 82 -3.13 9.06 15.83
N GLU A 83 -3.89 8.25 16.56
CA GLU A 83 -3.35 7.28 17.51
C GLU A 83 -2.40 6.31 16.83
N TYR A 84 -2.78 5.74 15.67
CA TYR A 84 -1.91 4.82 14.95
C TYR A 84 -0.70 5.50 14.30
N LEU A 85 -0.78 6.79 13.95
CA LEU A 85 0.36 7.56 13.49
C LEU A 85 1.38 7.76 14.61
N ASP A 86 0.91 8.08 15.82
CA ASP A 86 1.77 8.26 17.00
C ASP A 86 2.44 6.95 17.41
N MET A 87 1.74 5.82 17.25
CA MET A 87 2.27 4.47 17.42
C MET A 87 3.29 4.04 16.35
N LYS A 88 3.45 4.83 15.26
CA LYS A 88 4.34 4.53 14.13
C LYS A 88 4.00 3.20 13.44
N CYS A 89 2.71 2.87 13.34
CA CYS A 89 2.26 1.66 12.67
C CYS A 89 2.63 1.67 11.18
N VAL A 90 2.90 0.49 10.62
CA VAL A 90 2.97 0.31 9.15
C VAL A 90 1.55 0.43 8.59
N MET A 91 1.36 1.31 7.62
CA MET A 91 0.02 1.62 7.08
C MET A 91 -0.04 1.41 5.57
N THR A 92 -1.14 0.80 5.14
CA THR A 92 -1.56 0.70 3.74
C THR A 92 -2.96 1.27 3.60
N SER A 93 -3.24 1.87 2.46
CA SER A 93 -4.59 2.32 2.10
C SER A 93 -5.07 1.55 0.86
N GLY A 94 -6.38 1.55 0.63
CA GLY A 94 -6.92 0.88 -0.55
C GLY A 94 -8.27 1.42 -0.96
N THR A 95 -8.56 1.28 -2.25
CA THR A 95 -9.88 1.59 -2.81
C THR A 95 -10.76 0.34 -2.74
N PHE A 96 -11.87 0.42 -2.02
CA PHE A 96 -12.85 -0.66 -1.98
C PHE A 96 -13.89 -0.50 -3.10
N GLY A 97 -14.22 -1.61 -3.76
CA GLY A 97 -15.23 -1.67 -4.82
C GLY A 97 -14.74 -1.13 -6.17
N GLN A 98 -15.64 -1.17 -7.16
CA GLN A 98 -15.43 -0.52 -8.47
C GLN A 98 -16.22 0.77 -8.49
N ASN A 99 -15.60 1.86 -8.05
CA ASN A 99 -16.18 3.18 -8.27
C ASN A 99 -15.48 3.81 -9.49
N PRO A 100 -16.16 3.96 -10.63
CA PRO A 100 -15.55 4.46 -11.86
C PRO A 100 -15.03 5.91 -11.71
N ASN A 101 -15.51 6.65 -10.71
CA ASN A 101 -15.03 8.00 -10.43
C ASN A 101 -13.63 8.03 -9.77
N GLN A 102 -13.09 6.90 -9.29
CA GLN A 102 -11.78 6.86 -8.65
C GLN A 102 -10.67 7.31 -9.60
N SER A 103 -10.76 6.93 -10.87
CA SER A 103 -9.80 7.31 -11.91
C SER A 103 -9.76 8.82 -12.14
N ASN A 104 -10.86 9.54 -11.92
CA ASN A 104 -10.90 11.01 -12.01
C ASN A 104 -10.04 11.69 -10.94
N TYR A 105 -9.77 11.00 -9.83
CA TYR A 105 -8.90 11.46 -8.74
C TYR A 105 -7.47 10.90 -8.85
N GLY A 106 -7.13 10.21 -9.95
CA GLY A 106 -5.86 9.52 -10.11
C GLY A 106 -5.71 8.29 -9.21
N LEU A 107 -6.84 7.70 -8.78
CA LEU A 107 -6.87 6.48 -7.99
C LEU A 107 -7.35 5.31 -8.86
N GLU A 108 -6.61 4.21 -8.80
CA GLU A 108 -7.03 2.92 -9.34
C GLU A 108 -8.07 2.24 -8.44
N PRO A 109 -9.14 1.67 -9.01
CA PRO A 109 -10.13 0.90 -8.28
C PRO A 109 -9.61 -0.48 -7.87
N ARG A 110 -10.11 -1.00 -6.73
CA ARG A 110 -9.68 -2.29 -6.15
C ARG A 110 -8.17 -2.39 -6.01
N HIS A 111 -7.54 -1.31 -5.55
CA HIS A 111 -6.10 -1.21 -5.54
C HIS A 111 -5.54 -0.84 -4.17
N ALA A 112 -4.38 -1.41 -3.85
CA ALA A 112 -3.67 -1.19 -2.60
C ALA A 112 -2.53 -0.17 -2.80
N TYR A 113 -2.34 0.69 -1.81
CA TYR A 113 -1.34 1.75 -1.77
C TYR A 113 -0.57 1.69 -0.46
N SER A 114 0.71 2.06 -0.50
CA SER A 114 1.49 2.26 0.72
C SER A 114 1.32 3.70 1.21
N LEU A 115 0.99 3.90 2.49
CA LEU A 115 1.02 5.24 3.09
C LEU A 115 2.47 5.53 3.51
N LEU A 116 3.10 6.50 2.85
CA LEU A 116 4.52 6.81 3.06
C LEU A 116 4.73 7.91 4.08
N LYS A 117 3.88 8.94 4.07
CA LYS A 117 4.07 10.10 4.94
C LYS A 117 2.78 10.89 5.13
N VAL A 118 2.66 11.52 6.29
CA VAL A 118 1.59 12.47 6.62
C VAL A 118 2.21 13.85 6.84
N TYR A 119 1.57 14.87 6.31
CA TYR A 119 1.96 16.27 6.48
C TYR A 119 0.78 17.08 7.01
N ASN A 120 0.98 17.82 8.08
CA ASN A 120 0.04 18.86 8.50
C ASN A 120 0.51 20.18 7.92
N VAL A 121 -0.35 20.81 7.13
CA VAL A 121 -0.06 22.06 6.43
C VAL A 121 -1.09 23.09 6.82
N THR A 122 -0.64 24.31 7.13
CA THR A 122 -1.51 25.46 7.39
C THR A 122 -1.24 26.52 6.32
N PRO A 123 -2.00 26.52 5.21
CA PRO A 123 -1.80 27.53 4.17
C PRO A 123 -2.19 28.92 4.68
N LEU A 124 -1.50 29.96 4.21
CA LEU A 124 -1.70 31.36 4.64
C LEU A 124 -3.15 31.88 4.52
N THR A 125 -3.96 31.25 3.67
CA THR A 125 -5.35 31.66 3.37
C THR A 125 -6.40 30.60 3.69
N LYS A 126 -6.00 29.43 4.20
CA LYS A 126 -6.90 28.30 4.44
C LYS A 126 -6.74 27.73 5.84
N ARG A 127 -7.74 26.94 6.24
CA ARG A 127 -7.69 26.15 7.47
C ARG A 127 -6.60 25.07 7.36
N GLU A 128 -6.15 24.61 8.52
CA GLU A 128 -5.23 23.50 8.64
C GLU A 128 -5.76 22.27 7.88
N MET A 129 -4.87 21.65 7.10
CA MET A 129 -5.16 20.51 6.26
C MET A 129 -4.11 19.43 6.46
N THR A 130 -4.56 18.18 6.56
CA THR A 130 -3.70 17.01 6.59
C THR A 130 -3.59 16.44 5.18
N LEU A 131 -2.36 16.23 4.73
CA LEU A 131 -2.01 15.65 3.44
C LEU A 131 -1.36 14.28 3.63
N LEU A 132 -1.81 13.32 2.82
CA LEU A 132 -1.30 11.95 2.81
C LEU A 132 -0.47 11.70 1.55
N LYS A 133 0.81 11.33 1.72
CA LYS A 133 1.65 10.84 0.63
C LYS A 133 1.48 9.33 0.53
N ILE A 134 0.78 8.90 -0.51
CA ILE A 134 0.60 7.48 -0.84
C ILE A 134 1.48 7.10 -2.04
N LYS A 135 1.82 5.82 -2.14
CA LYS A 135 2.55 5.24 -3.28
C LYS A 135 1.77 4.07 -3.86
N ILE A 136 1.61 4.10 -5.18
CA ILE A 136 1.09 2.99 -5.96
C ILE A 136 2.22 1.97 -6.19
N PRO A 137 2.00 0.65 -6.04
CA PRO A 137 3.01 -0.38 -6.26
C PRO A 137 3.58 -0.48 -7.69
N TRP A 138 2.88 -0.01 -8.73
CA TRP A 138 3.34 -0.07 -10.11
C TRP A 138 4.29 1.09 -10.47
N GLU A 139 5.22 0.86 -11.39
CA GLU A 139 6.04 1.91 -12.02
C GLU A 139 5.19 2.76 -12.96
N ILE A 140 4.46 3.74 -12.42
CA ILE A 140 3.95 4.86 -13.21
C ILE A 140 4.71 6.11 -12.80
N LYS A 141 5.34 6.76 -13.79
CA LYS A 141 6.13 7.99 -13.68
C LYS A 141 5.39 9.02 -12.82
N ASN A 142 6.03 9.44 -11.73
CA ASN A 142 5.75 10.65 -10.97
C ASN A 142 4.28 10.96 -10.64
N GLY A 143 3.89 10.61 -9.41
CA GLY A 143 3.08 11.47 -8.56
C GLY A 143 1.56 11.34 -8.69
N ILE A 144 0.93 10.84 -7.62
CA ILE A 144 -0.33 11.40 -7.12
C ILE A 144 -0.19 11.49 -5.59
N VAL A 145 -0.11 12.73 -5.10
CA VAL A 145 -0.63 13.10 -3.78
C VAL A 145 -1.82 13.99 -4.10
N ILE A 146 -2.99 13.66 -3.58
CA ILE A 146 -3.98 14.57 -3.00
C ILE A 146 -5.11 13.66 -2.49
N GLU A 147 -5.09 13.36 -1.20
CA GLU A 147 -6.34 13.43 -0.46
C GLU A 147 -6.18 14.65 0.45
N VAL A 148 -6.85 15.74 0.09
CA VAL A 148 -7.07 16.85 1.00
C VAL A 148 -8.20 16.39 1.90
N MET A 149 -7.89 16.00 3.14
CA MET A 149 -8.92 15.99 4.16
C MET A 149 -9.24 17.45 4.51
N GLU A 150 -10.16 18.05 3.75
CA GLU A 150 -10.66 19.39 4.03
C GLU A 150 -11.51 19.34 5.31
N VAL A 151 -10.94 19.78 6.42
CA VAL A 151 -11.65 19.89 7.69
C VAL A 151 -12.61 21.07 7.59
N HIS A 152 -13.86 20.79 7.24
CA HIS A 152 -14.96 21.75 7.36
C HIS A 152 -15.23 21.99 8.85
N TYR A 153 -14.60 23.01 9.44
CA TYR A 153 -15.10 23.61 10.68
C TYR A 153 -16.44 24.27 10.37
N GLY A 154 -17.53 23.64 10.81
CA GLY A 154 -18.85 24.21 11.08
C GLY A 154 -19.42 25.22 10.08
N GLN A 155 -20.51 24.85 9.43
CA GLN A 155 -21.70 25.69 9.48
C GLN A 155 -22.79 24.86 10.16
N LYS A 156 -23.10 25.23 11.42
CA LYS A 156 -24.43 25.03 11.97
C LYS A 156 -25.40 25.76 11.04
N ILE A 157 -26.42 25.06 10.55
CA ILE A 157 -27.71 25.66 10.25
C ILE A 157 -28.62 25.27 11.42
#